data_AF-A0A7V3ZZV7-F1
#
_entry.id   AF-A0A7V3ZZV7-F1
#
_cell.length_a   1.000
_cell.length_b   1.000
_cell.length_c   1.000
_cell.angle_alpha   90.00
_cell.angle_beta   90.00
_cell.angle_gamma   90.00
#
_symmetry.space_group_name_H-M   'P 1'
#
loop_
_entity.id
_entity.type
_entity.pdbx_description
1 polymer ?
#
loop_
_entity_poly.entity_id
_entity_poly.type
_entity_poly.pdbx_seq_one_letter_code
_entity_poly.pdbx_strand_id
1 'polypeptide(L)'
;MLTYAIRRLLIAIPTLFGVVLLVFLMVRLAPGDPAVLLAGEFATPETLQAIRERYGLDRPLPEQFLLYLGALLRGDLGESARSRRPVLEELKTYFPNTVELAVAAILVALLTGIPLGILAALRPGSGLDLGVMTLALLGVSMPVFWFGLLAILIFSVNLGWFPVAGKGTLAHLVLPAITLGVNATALLARMTRGTLLEVLSQDYIRTARAKG
;
A
#
# COMPACT_ATOMS: atom_id res chain seq x y z
N MET A 1 -26.65 12.05 -2.18
CA MET A 1 -25.48 11.66 -1.35
C MET A 1 -25.78 10.52 -0.39
N LEU A 2 -26.84 10.58 0.43
CA LEU A 2 -27.18 9.51 1.37
C LEU A 2 -27.45 8.15 0.69
N THR A 3 -28.27 8.10 -0.36
CA THR A 3 -28.53 6.88 -1.15
C THR A 3 -27.26 6.26 -1.73
N TYR A 4 -26.31 7.10 -2.14
CA TYR A 4 -25.01 6.66 -2.64
C TYR A 4 -24.16 6.05 -1.53
N ALA A 5 -24.10 6.70 -0.36
CA ALA A 5 -23.37 6.20 0.80
C ALA A 5 -23.94 4.84 1.28
N ILE A 6 -25.27 4.72 1.35
CA ILE A 6 -25.96 3.47 1.71
C ILE A 6 -25.62 2.37 0.70
N ARG A 7 -25.76 2.65 -0.61
CA ARG A 7 -25.42 1.67 -1.64
C ARG A 7 -23.97 1.19 -1.52
N ARG A 8 -23.04 2.10 -1.22
CA ARG A 8 -21.62 1.76 -1.06
C ARG A 8 -21.33 0.95 0.20
N LEU A 9 -22.00 1.26 1.31
CA LEU A 9 -21.96 0.47 2.54
C LEU A 9 -22.53 -0.94 2.32
N LEU A 10 -23.64 -1.06 1.61
CA LEU A 10 -24.24 -2.35 1.28
C LEU A 10 -23.34 -3.20 0.38
N ILE A 11 -22.63 -2.59 -0.58
CA ILE A 11 -21.64 -3.28 -1.42
C ILE A 11 -20.40 -3.69 -0.60
N ALA A 12 -20.02 -2.92 0.42
CA ALA A 12 -18.88 -3.26 1.26
C ALA A 12 -19.10 -4.56 2.03
N ILE A 13 -20.34 -4.89 2.42
CA ILE A 13 -20.65 -6.13 3.15
C ILE A 13 -20.23 -7.40 2.38
N PRO A 14 -20.72 -7.68 1.16
CA PRO A 14 -20.29 -8.86 0.40
C PRO A 14 -18.80 -8.81 0.03
N THR A 15 -18.22 -7.62 -0.17
CA THR A 15 -16.77 -7.48 -0.40
C THR A 15 -15.97 -7.92 0.82
N LEU A 16 -16.30 -7.40 2.01
CA LEU A 16 -15.64 -7.77 3.25
C LEU A 16 -15.85 -9.24 3.59
N PHE A 17 -17.07 -9.76 3.41
CA PHE A 17 -17.35 -11.18 3.58
C PHE A 17 -16.47 -12.04 2.67
N GLY A 18 -16.36 -11.67 1.39
CA GLY A 18 -15.49 -12.35 0.42
C GLY A 18 -14.02 -12.32 0.85
N VAL A 19 -13.52 -11.19 1.32
CA VAL A 19 -12.14 -11.05 1.83
C VAL A 19 -11.91 -11.93 3.07
N VAL A 20 -12.81 -11.87 4.06
CA VAL A 20 -12.73 -12.66 5.29
C VAL A 20 -12.76 -14.16 4.99
N LEU A 21 -13.68 -14.59 4.12
CA LEU A 21 -13.78 -15.98 3.67
C LEU A 21 -12.52 -16.42 2.93
N LEU A 22 -12.01 -15.59 2.02
CA LEU A 22 -10.81 -15.90 1.24
C LEU A 22 -9.58 -16.03 2.15
N VAL A 23 -9.36 -15.09 3.07
CA VAL A 23 -8.26 -15.17 4.05
C VAL A 23 -8.41 -16.40 4.95
N PHE A 24 -9.62 -16.67 5.43
CA PHE A 24 -9.93 -17.85 6.23
C PHE A 24 -9.59 -19.17 5.50
N LEU A 25 -9.92 -19.25 4.21
CA LEU A 25 -9.62 -20.41 3.38
C LEU A 25 -8.14 -20.49 3.04
N MET A 26 -7.47 -19.38 2.74
CA MET A 26 -6.04 -19.36 2.42
C MET A 26 -5.20 -19.97 3.54
N VAL A 27 -5.50 -19.67 4.81
CA VAL A 27 -4.79 -20.24 5.96
C VAL A 27 -4.99 -21.75 6.08
N ARG A 28 -6.16 -22.27 5.69
CA ARG A 28 -6.53 -23.70 5.85
C ARG A 28 -6.21 -24.57 4.65
N LEU A 29 -6.13 -23.96 3.47
CA LEU A 29 -5.72 -24.61 2.22
C LEU A 29 -4.20 -24.55 2.03
N ALA A 30 -3.51 -23.68 2.78
CA ALA A 30 -2.05 -23.69 2.82
C ALA A 30 -1.54 -25.06 3.30
N PRO A 31 -0.50 -25.62 2.67
CA PRO A 31 0.07 -26.88 3.09
C PRO A 31 0.66 -26.75 4.51
N GLY A 32 0.26 -27.65 5.41
CA GLY A 32 0.68 -27.67 6.81
C GLY A 32 -0.50 -27.56 7.79
N ASP A 33 -0.29 -27.99 9.04
CA ASP A 33 -1.29 -27.84 10.11
C ASP A 33 -1.10 -26.49 10.81
N PRO A 34 -2.10 -25.59 10.84
CA PRO A 34 -2.04 -24.34 11.58
C PRO A 34 -1.65 -24.51 13.05
N ALA A 35 -2.02 -25.62 13.68
CA ALA A 35 -1.63 -25.91 15.05
C ALA A 35 -0.11 -26.11 15.17
N VAL A 36 0.54 -26.77 14.21
CA VAL A 36 2.00 -26.95 14.17
C VAL A 36 2.71 -25.62 13.98
N LEU A 37 2.18 -24.75 13.12
CA LEU A 37 2.72 -23.41 12.90
C LEU A 37 2.66 -22.55 14.18
N LEU A 38 1.59 -22.68 14.97
CA LEU A 38 1.44 -21.97 16.24
C LEU A 38 2.27 -22.57 17.37
N ALA A 39 2.41 -23.90 17.40
CA ALA A 39 3.09 -24.63 18.46
C ALA A 39 4.63 -24.57 18.35
N GLY A 40 5.15 -24.46 17.11
CA GLY A 40 6.58 -24.48 16.80
C GLY A 40 7.12 -25.90 16.57
N GLU A 41 8.36 -25.99 16.07
CA GLU A 41 8.97 -27.24 15.59
C GLU A 41 9.12 -28.35 16.64
N PHE A 42 9.15 -28.00 17.93
CA PHE A 42 9.38 -28.95 19.03
C PHE A 42 8.13 -29.21 19.89
N ALA A 43 6.94 -28.91 19.38
CA ALA A 43 5.71 -29.09 20.13
C ALA A 43 5.37 -30.57 20.36
N THR A 44 5.02 -30.92 21.61
CA THR A 44 4.55 -32.27 21.93
C THR A 44 3.14 -32.51 21.36
N PRO A 45 2.74 -33.78 21.11
CA PRO A 45 1.39 -34.10 20.63
C PRO A 45 0.28 -33.54 21.52
N GLU A 46 0.49 -33.49 22.84
CA GLU A 46 -0.46 -32.96 23.82
C GLU A 46 -0.62 -31.44 23.66
N THR A 47 0.49 -30.74 23.42
CA THR A 47 0.48 -29.28 23.17
C THR A 47 -0.24 -28.95 21.87
N LEU A 48 -0.02 -29.77 20.82
CA LEU A 48 -0.70 -29.65 19.54
C LEU A 48 -2.22 -29.83 19.67
N GLN A 49 -2.66 -30.84 20.42
CA GLN A 49 -4.07 -31.09 20.64
C GLN A 49 -4.74 -29.97 21.45
N ALA A 50 -4.07 -29.47 22.49
CA ALA A 50 -4.54 -28.32 23.27
C ALA A 50 -4.68 -27.05 22.41
N ILE A 51 -3.78 -26.83 21.45
CA ILE A 51 -3.87 -25.72 20.50
C ILE A 51 -5.05 -25.93 19.54
N ARG A 52 -5.24 -27.14 19.02
CA ARG A 52 -6.38 -27.43 18.13
C ARG A 52 -7.70 -27.16 18.83
N GLU A 53 -7.87 -27.64 20.06
CA GLU A 53 -9.08 -27.41 20.85
C GLU A 53 -9.27 -25.92 21.17
N ARG A 54 -8.21 -25.21 21.59
CA ARG A 54 -8.26 -23.78 21.94
C ARG A 54 -8.70 -22.91 20.75
N TYR A 55 -8.22 -23.21 19.55
CA TYR A 55 -8.54 -22.45 18.33
C TYR A 55 -9.69 -23.06 17.51
N GLY A 56 -10.31 -24.14 18.00
CA GLY A 56 -11.38 -24.86 17.31
C GLY A 56 -10.96 -25.51 16.00
N LEU A 57 -9.67 -25.80 15.81
CA LEU A 57 -9.13 -26.39 14.57
C LEU A 57 -9.56 -27.85 14.38
N ASP A 58 -10.08 -28.49 15.43
CA ASP A 58 -10.66 -29.83 15.46
C ASP A 58 -12.11 -29.87 14.90
N ARG A 59 -12.77 -28.72 14.77
CA ARG A 59 -14.17 -28.63 14.33
C ARG A 59 -14.32 -28.65 12.81
N PRO A 60 -15.51 -28.99 12.29
CA PRO A 60 -15.81 -28.83 10.85
C PRO A 60 -15.57 -27.40 10.35
N LEU A 61 -15.10 -27.26 9.10
CA LEU A 61 -14.78 -25.96 8.49
C LEU A 61 -15.88 -24.88 8.63
N PRO A 62 -17.18 -25.20 8.43
CA PRO A 62 -18.22 -24.19 8.60
C PRO A 62 -18.31 -23.65 10.03
N GLU A 63 -18.14 -24.50 11.05
CA GLU A 63 -18.16 -24.08 12.45
C GLU A 63 -16.96 -23.21 12.78
N GLN A 64 -15.77 -23.57 12.29
CA GLN A 64 -14.58 -22.75 12.42
C GLN A 64 -14.79 -21.34 11.84
N PHE A 65 -15.47 -21.25 10.69
CA PHE A 65 -15.78 -19.97 10.05
C PHE A 65 -16.72 -19.13 10.88
N LEU A 66 -17.79 -19.73 11.42
CA LEU A 66 -18.73 -19.02 12.27
C LEU A 66 -18.08 -18.52 13.58
N LEU A 67 -17.21 -19.32 14.19
CA LEU A 67 -16.44 -18.91 15.36
C LEU A 67 -15.51 -17.73 15.05
N TYR A 68 -14.76 -17.82 13.95
CA TYR A 68 -13.86 -16.76 13.50
C TYR A 68 -14.62 -15.46 13.17
N LEU A 69 -15.74 -15.56 12.44
CA LEU A 69 -16.59 -14.42 12.12
C LEU A 69 -17.20 -13.79 13.38
N GLY A 70 -17.65 -14.62 14.32
CA GLY A 70 -18.18 -14.17 15.61
C GLY A 70 -17.15 -13.40 16.44
N ALA A 71 -15.90 -13.87 16.49
CA ALA A 71 -14.79 -13.16 17.14
C ALA A 71 -14.51 -11.81 16.46
N LEU A 72 -14.40 -11.82 15.12
CA LEU A 72 -14.12 -10.62 14.33
C LEU A 72 -15.20 -9.53 14.52
N LEU A 73 -16.48 -9.92 14.54
CA LEU A 73 -17.60 -8.99 14.77
C LEU A 73 -17.63 -8.41 16.18
N ARG A 74 -17.02 -9.10 17.16
CA ARG A 74 -16.84 -8.60 18.53
C ARG A 74 -15.57 -7.75 18.69
N GLY A 75 -14.79 -7.57 17.62
CA GLY A 75 -13.51 -6.86 17.64
C GLY A 75 -12.35 -7.68 18.19
N ASP A 76 -12.53 -9.00 18.36
CA ASP A 76 -11.45 -9.91 18.73
C ASP A 76 -10.71 -10.36 17.47
N LEU A 77 -9.52 -9.81 17.27
CA LEU A 77 -8.62 -10.14 16.15
C LEU A 77 -7.67 -11.29 16.48
N GLY A 78 -7.72 -11.81 17.71
CA GLY A 78 -6.82 -12.83 18.21
C GLY A 78 -5.39 -12.35 18.47
N GLU A 79 -4.49 -13.33 18.59
CA GLU A 79 -3.07 -13.14 18.85
C GLU A 79 -2.25 -13.42 17.58
N SER A 80 -1.16 -12.68 17.41
CA SER A 80 -0.20 -12.88 16.33
C SER A 80 0.53 -14.21 16.52
N ALA A 81 0.49 -15.08 15.51
CA ALA A 81 1.22 -16.35 15.51
C ALA A 81 2.74 -16.18 15.68
N ARG A 82 3.27 -15.00 15.31
CA ARG A 82 4.71 -14.71 15.34
C ARG A 82 5.16 -14.05 16.63
N SER A 83 4.46 -13.01 17.08
CA SER A 83 4.87 -12.22 18.24
C SER A 83 4.20 -12.66 19.55
N ARG A 84 3.12 -13.44 19.45
CA ARG A 84 2.22 -13.82 20.56
C ARG A 84 1.59 -12.62 21.28
N ARG A 85 1.45 -11.48 20.59
CA ARG A 85 0.78 -10.29 21.10
C ARG A 85 -0.61 -10.12 20.46
N PRO A 86 -1.54 -9.41 21.12
CA PRO A 86 -2.83 -9.08 20.51
C PRO A 86 -2.63 -8.33 19.18
N VAL A 87 -3.28 -8.81 18.12
CA VAL A 87 -3.15 -8.23 16.76
C VAL A 87 -3.54 -6.74 16.75
N LEU A 88 -4.52 -6.36 17.57
CA LEU A 88 -4.96 -4.97 17.70
C LEU A 88 -3.84 -4.04 18.22
N GLU A 89 -2.96 -4.50 19.10
CA GLU A 89 -1.83 -3.70 19.59
C GLU A 89 -0.76 -3.51 18.52
N GLU A 90 -0.48 -4.57 17.74
CA GLU A 90 0.43 -4.47 16.60
C GLU A 90 -0.10 -3.49 15.58
N LEU A 91 -1.39 -3.59 15.21
CA LEU A 91 -2.02 -2.66 14.29
C LEU A 91 -1.91 -1.22 14.79
N LYS A 92 -2.21 -0.95 16.07
CA LYS A 92 -2.05 0.39 16.65
C LYS A 92 -0.61 0.90 16.59
N THR A 93 0.38 0.00 16.66
CA THR A 93 1.80 0.36 16.63
C THR A 93 2.30 0.66 15.22
N TYR A 94 1.85 -0.11 14.22
CA TYR A 94 2.38 -0.04 12.85
C TYR A 94 1.51 0.79 11.91
N PHE A 95 0.19 0.73 12.03
CA PHE A 95 -0.76 1.41 11.15
C PHE A 95 -0.50 2.92 11.03
N PRO A 96 -0.23 3.68 12.11
CA PRO A 96 0.08 5.10 11.99
C PRO A 96 1.30 5.38 11.10
N ASN A 97 2.36 4.56 11.21
CA ASN A 97 3.56 4.74 10.38
C ASN A 97 3.25 4.42 8.90
N THR A 98 2.39 3.43 8.64
CA THR A 98 1.94 3.13 7.28
C THR A 98 1.15 4.31 6.69
N VAL A 99 0.25 4.92 7.47
CA VAL A 99 -0.51 6.10 7.04
C VAL A 99 0.43 7.29 6.78
N GLU A 100 1.34 7.57 7.71
CA GLU A 100 2.33 8.65 7.57
C GLU A 100 3.16 8.48 6.28
N LEU A 101 3.68 7.27 6.05
CA LEU A 101 4.46 6.96 4.85
C LEU A 101 3.63 7.04 3.57
N ALA A 102 2.40 6.53 3.58
CA ALA A 102 1.50 6.60 2.43
C ALA A 102 1.15 8.05 2.06
N VAL A 103 0.81 8.88 3.06
CA VAL A 103 0.53 10.30 2.86
C VAL A 103 1.75 11.03 2.34
N ALA A 104 2.93 10.80 2.92
CA ALA A 104 4.17 11.42 2.45
C ALA A 104 4.50 11.03 1.00
N ALA A 105 4.35 9.75 0.63
CA ALA A 105 4.56 9.29 -0.73
C ALA A 105 3.57 9.93 -1.73
N ILE A 106 2.29 10.07 -1.35
CA ILE A 106 1.27 10.77 -2.14
C ILE A 106 1.64 12.24 -2.31
N LEU A 107 2.08 12.92 -1.24
CA LEU A 107 2.50 14.31 -1.32
C LEU A 107 3.70 14.48 -2.25
N VAL A 108 4.72 13.61 -2.16
CA VAL A 108 5.84 13.61 -3.11
C VAL A 108 5.31 13.47 -4.53
N ALA A 109 4.42 12.51 -4.78
CA ALA A 109 3.87 12.25 -6.10
C ALA A 109 3.08 13.44 -6.67
N LEU A 110 2.26 14.10 -5.86
CA LEU A 110 1.50 15.28 -6.27
C LEU A 110 2.40 16.49 -6.51
N LEU A 111 3.31 16.77 -5.56
CA LEU A 111 4.18 17.94 -5.59
C LEU A 111 5.25 17.86 -6.69
N THR A 112 5.59 16.66 -7.17
CA THR A 112 6.57 16.49 -8.25
C THR A 112 5.90 16.11 -9.57
N GLY A 113 4.97 15.16 -9.56
CA GLY A 113 4.33 14.63 -10.77
C GLY A 113 3.51 15.68 -11.51
N ILE A 114 2.67 16.44 -10.81
CA ILE A 114 1.82 17.46 -11.44
C ILE A 114 2.69 18.57 -12.05
N PRO A 115 3.62 19.22 -11.32
CA PRO A 115 4.46 20.27 -11.91
C PRO A 115 5.31 19.77 -13.08
N LEU A 116 5.91 18.58 -12.99
CA LEU A 116 6.68 18.01 -14.09
C LEU A 116 5.81 17.76 -15.33
N GLY A 117 4.59 17.25 -15.15
CA GLY A 117 3.62 17.08 -16.23
C GLY A 117 3.20 18.39 -16.88
N ILE A 118 2.95 19.44 -16.08
CA ILE A 118 2.63 20.78 -16.57
C ILE A 118 3.80 21.34 -17.39
N LEU A 119 5.02 21.33 -16.83
CA LEU A 119 6.21 21.85 -17.51
C LEU A 119 6.47 21.15 -18.85
N ALA A 120 6.30 19.82 -18.88
CA ALA A 120 6.44 19.04 -20.11
C ALA A 120 5.37 19.40 -21.17
N ALA A 121 4.12 19.63 -20.75
CA ALA A 121 3.03 19.99 -21.65
C ALA A 121 3.06 21.44 -22.15
N LEU A 122 3.71 22.37 -21.42
CA LEU A 122 3.87 23.76 -21.87
C LEU A 122 4.81 23.90 -23.08
N ARG A 123 5.76 22.96 -23.25
CA ARG A 123 6.71 22.94 -24.37
C ARG A 123 6.80 21.53 -24.95
N PRO A 124 5.75 21.05 -25.64
CA PRO A 124 5.72 19.69 -26.16
C PRO A 124 6.83 19.46 -27.18
N GLY A 125 7.49 18.31 -27.11
CA GLY A 125 8.61 17.96 -27.98
C GLY A 125 9.95 18.64 -27.63
N SER A 126 10.00 19.45 -26.57
CA SER A 126 11.26 20.02 -26.09
C SER A 126 12.13 18.98 -25.36
N GLY A 127 13.42 19.30 -25.15
CA GLY A 127 14.30 18.45 -24.34
C GLY A 127 13.81 18.27 -22.90
N LEU A 128 13.09 19.24 -22.34
CA LEU A 128 12.46 19.11 -21.03
C LEU A 128 11.34 18.08 -21.06
N ASP A 129 10.45 18.16 -22.06
CA ASP A 129 9.38 17.17 -22.25
C ASP A 129 9.96 15.76 -22.40
N LEU A 130 10.93 15.60 -23.30
CA LEU A 130 11.59 14.32 -23.54
C LEU A 130 12.28 13.79 -22.26
N GLY A 131 12.99 14.65 -21.53
CA GLY A 131 13.66 14.29 -20.28
C GLY A 131 12.68 13.83 -19.20
N VAL A 132 11.60 14.58 -18.98
CA VAL A 132 10.55 14.22 -18.01
C VAL A 132 9.86 12.92 -18.40
N MET A 133 9.53 12.73 -19.68
CA MET A 133 8.87 11.50 -20.15
C MET A 133 9.80 10.29 -20.08
N THR A 134 11.09 10.46 -20.36
CA THR A 134 12.09 9.39 -20.23
C THR A 134 12.27 8.99 -18.77
N LEU A 135 12.42 9.96 -17.86
CA LEU A 135 12.53 9.70 -16.43
C LEU A 135 11.25 9.05 -15.88
N ALA A 136 10.08 9.51 -16.32
CA ALA A 136 8.82 8.89 -15.94
C ALA A 136 8.73 7.44 -16.43
N LEU A 137 9.16 7.16 -17.66
CA LEU A 137 9.18 5.81 -18.19
C LEU A 137 10.11 4.91 -17.37
N LEU A 138 11.34 5.35 -17.10
CA LEU A 138 12.28 4.62 -16.24
C LEU A 138 11.68 4.36 -14.86
N GLY A 139 11.07 5.36 -14.24
CA GLY A 139 10.46 5.24 -12.91
C GLY A 139 9.34 4.20 -12.82
N VAL A 140 8.56 4.01 -13.89
CA VAL A 140 7.50 2.98 -13.95
C VAL A 140 8.07 1.61 -14.34
N SER A 141 9.12 1.58 -15.18
CA SER A 141 9.72 0.33 -15.65
C SER A 141 10.58 -0.37 -14.60
N MET A 142 11.06 0.36 -13.59
CA MET A 142 11.96 -0.17 -12.57
C MET A 142 11.16 -0.74 -11.39
N PRO A 143 11.48 -1.97 -10.93
CA PRO A 143 10.84 -2.52 -9.74
C PRO A 143 11.07 -1.61 -8.51
N VAL A 144 10.00 -1.29 -7.78
CA VAL A 144 10.05 -0.38 -6.62
C VAL A 144 11.09 -0.83 -5.59
N PHE A 145 11.17 -2.13 -5.29
CA PHE A 145 12.14 -2.66 -4.34
C PHE A 145 13.58 -2.44 -4.81
N TRP A 146 13.84 -2.61 -6.11
CA TRP A 146 15.18 -2.45 -6.69
C TRP A 146 15.61 -0.98 -6.66
N PHE A 147 14.70 -0.07 -7.02
CA PHE A 147 14.93 1.36 -6.90
C PHE A 147 15.19 1.76 -5.43
N GLY A 148 14.41 1.22 -4.50
CA GLY A 148 14.61 1.45 -3.07
C GLY A 148 15.98 0.98 -2.57
N LEU A 149 16.45 -0.19 -2.99
CA LEU A 149 17.78 -0.69 -2.64
C LEU A 149 18.90 0.23 -3.15
N LEU A 150 18.80 0.69 -4.41
CA LEU A 150 19.78 1.65 -4.95
C LEU A 150 19.72 3.00 -4.24
N ALA A 151 18.51 3.49 -3.95
CA ALA A 151 18.32 4.75 -3.25
C ALA A 151 18.94 4.69 -1.84
N ILE A 152 18.79 3.57 -1.13
CA ILE A 152 19.47 3.34 0.16
C ILE A 152 20.99 3.31 -0.02
N LEU A 153 21.50 2.55 -0.99
CA LEU A 153 22.95 2.45 -1.22
C LEU A 153 23.58 3.82 -1.52
N ILE A 154 22.94 4.61 -2.38
CA ILE A 154 23.45 5.91 -2.79
C ILE A 154 23.27 6.94 -1.68
N PHE A 155 22.03 7.16 -1.23
CA PHE A 155 21.70 8.31 -0.36
C PHE A 155 21.88 8.02 1.13
N SER A 156 21.79 6.76 1.56
CA SER A 156 21.97 6.41 2.97
C SER A 156 23.38 5.92 3.26
N VAL A 157 23.92 5.00 2.44
CA VAL A 157 25.22 4.37 2.71
C VAL A 157 26.39 5.21 2.20
N ASN A 158 26.41 5.55 0.91
CA ASN A 158 27.56 6.25 0.32
C ASN A 158 27.59 7.74 0.69
N LEU A 159 26.44 8.42 0.61
CA LEU A 159 26.34 9.86 0.86
C LEU A 159 26.06 10.21 2.32
N GLY A 160 25.50 9.28 3.11
CA GLY A 160 25.15 9.53 4.51
C GLY A 160 24.06 10.59 4.74
N TRP A 161 23.24 10.90 3.73
CA TRP A 161 22.21 11.95 3.82
C TRP A 161 21.00 11.52 4.65
N PHE A 162 20.63 10.25 4.56
CA PHE A 162 19.45 9.71 5.26
C PHE A 162 19.83 8.47 6.09
N PRO A 163 19.12 8.22 7.21
CA PRO A 163 19.28 7.00 7.98
C PRO A 163 18.79 5.78 7.19
N VAL A 164 19.52 4.66 7.30
CA VAL A 164 19.18 3.40 6.61
C VAL A 164 17.91 2.75 7.17
N ALA A 165 17.69 2.88 8.48
CA ALA A 165 16.56 2.30 9.19
C ALA A 165 16.21 3.15 10.42
N GLY A 166 15.00 2.96 10.96
CA GLY A 166 14.51 3.67 12.13
C GLY A 166 13.21 4.43 11.86
N LYS A 167 12.77 5.23 12.83
CA LYS A 167 11.58 6.08 12.75
C LYS A 167 11.71 7.30 13.65
N GLY A 168 10.86 8.31 13.43
CA GLY A 168 10.66 9.42 14.37
C GLY A 168 11.20 10.79 13.93
N THR A 169 11.97 10.86 12.85
CA THR A 169 12.36 12.16 12.24
C THR A 169 12.01 12.17 10.76
N LEU A 170 11.86 13.36 10.18
CA LEU A 170 11.59 13.52 8.74
C LEU A 170 12.67 12.84 7.87
N ALA A 171 13.91 12.77 8.33
CA ALA A 171 14.99 12.09 7.61
C ALA A 171 14.71 10.60 7.39
N HIS A 172 14.00 9.93 8.32
CA HIS A 172 13.59 8.54 8.17
C HIS A 172 12.42 8.36 7.19
N LEU A 173 11.72 9.44 6.83
CA LEU A 173 10.51 9.40 6.02
C LEU A 173 10.77 9.79 4.56
N VAL A 174 11.66 10.76 4.32
CA VAL A 174 11.88 11.35 2.99
C VAL A 174 12.30 10.31 1.96
N LEU A 175 13.32 9.51 2.23
CA LEU A 175 13.84 8.55 1.25
C LEU A 175 12.84 7.41 0.95
N PRO A 176 12.18 6.79 1.95
CA PRO A 176 11.08 5.84 1.70
C PRO A 176 9.89 6.47 0.96
N ALA A 177 9.50 7.70 1.30
CA ALA A 177 8.40 8.40 0.65
C ALA A 177 8.71 8.68 -0.82
N ILE A 178 9.93 9.11 -1.16
CA ILE A 178 10.37 9.29 -2.56
C ILE A 178 10.34 7.94 -3.28
N THR A 179 10.89 6.90 -2.66
CA THR A 179 10.95 5.55 -3.23
C THR A 179 9.57 5.03 -3.62
N LEU A 180 8.58 5.16 -2.73
CA LEU A 180 7.20 4.77 -3.01
C LEU A 180 6.51 5.73 -3.97
N GLY A 181 6.79 7.02 -3.86
CA GLY A 181 6.19 8.09 -4.64
C GLY A 181 6.60 8.12 -6.11
N VAL A 182 7.75 7.56 -6.49
CA VAL A 182 8.28 7.61 -7.87
C VAL A 182 7.32 7.03 -8.91
N ASN A 183 6.68 5.89 -8.62
CA ASN A 183 5.73 5.28 -9.55
C ASN A 183 4.49 6.16 -9.76
N ALA A 184 3.93 6.69 -8.67
CA ALA A 184 2.80 7.61 -8.72
C ALA A 184 3.19 8.95 -9.38
N THR A 185 4.39 9.47 -9.12
CA THR A 185 4.95 10.68 -9.74
C THR A 185 4.97 10.54 -11.26
N ALA A 186 5.52 9.43 -11.76
CA ALA A 186 5.64 9.17 -13.18
C ALA A 186 4.28 9.03 -13.87
N LEU A 187 3.34 8.31 -13.22
CA LEU A 187 1.96 8.19 -13.71
C LEU A 187 1.27 9.56 -13.76
N LEU A 188 1.34 10.33 -12.67
CA LEU A 188 0.73 11.65 -12.58
C LEU A 188 1.33 12.64 -13.57
N ALA A 189 2.65 12.64 -13.79
CA ALA A 189 3.30 13.50 -14.78
C ALA A 189 2.80 13.19 -16.19
N ARG A 190 2.71 11.90 -16.56
CA ARG A 190 2.20 11.47 -17.88
C ARG A 190 0.73 11.82 -18.07
N MET A 191 -0.11 11.55 -17.08
CA MET A 191 -1.54 11.86 -17.13
C MET A 191 -1.76 13.38 -17.22
N THR A 192 -1.12 14.15 -16.34
CA THR A 192 -1.21 15.62 -16.33
C THR A 192 -0.76 16.21 -17.65
N ARG A 193 0.35 15.72 -18.21
CA ARG A 193 0.84 16.15 -19.51
C ARG A 193 -0.18 15.86 -20.61
N GLY A 194 -0.71 14.63 -20.66
CA GLY A 194 -1.71 14.23 -21.67
C GLY A 194 -2.97 15.08 -21.61
N THR A 195 -3.58 15.19 -20.43
CA THR A 195 -4.78 16.00 -20.22
C THR A 195 -4.52 17.48 -20.52
N LEU A 196 -3.36 18.03 -20.13
CA LEU A 196 -3.07 19.43 -20.39
C LEU A 196 -2.87 19.71 -21.89
N LEU A 197 -2.26 18.80 -22.65
CA LEU A 197 -2.13 18.96 -24.11
C LEU A 197 -3.50 18.95 -24.80
N GLU A 198 -4.39 18.06 -24.39
CA GLU A 198 -5.78 18.03 -24.89
C GLU A 198 -6.50 19.36 -24.59
N VAL A 199 -6.38 19.85 -23.36
CA VAL A 199 -6.96 21.14 -22.92
C VAL A 199 -6.37 22.31 -23.68
N LEU A 200 -5.04 22.37 -23.86
CA LEU A 200 -4.36 23.46 -24.57
C LEU A 200 -4.76 23.55 -26.06
N SER A 201 -5.27 22.45 -26.62
CA SER A 201 -5.78 22.42 -28.00
C SER A 201 -7.21 22.95 -28.18
N GLN A 202 -7.94 23.23 -27.09
CA GLN A 202 -9.34 23.63 -27.13
C GLN A 202 -9.54 25.10 -27.57
N ASP A 203 -10.69 25.40 -28.20
CA ASP A 203 -10.97 26.72 -28.77
C ASP A 203 -11.09 27.84 -27.72
N TYR A 204 -11.52 27.51 -26.49
CA TYR A 204 -11.56 28.50 -25.41
C TYR A 204 -10.16 28.94 -24.98
N ILE A 205 -9.14 28.06 -25.10
CA ILE A 205 -7.74 28.45 -24.85
C ILE A 205 -7.23 29.37 -25.96
N ARG A 206 -7.57 29.10 -27.23
CA ARG A 206 -7.23 29.99 -28.35
C ARG A 206 -7.86 31.37 -28.15
N THR A 207 -9.12 31.40 -27.76
CA THR A 207 -9.86 32.63 -27.45
C THR A 207 -9.24 33.37 -26.27
N ALA A 208 -8.83 32.67 -25.21
CA ALA A 208 -8.13 33.26 -24.08
C ALA A 208 -6.82 33.93 -24.53
N ARG A 209 -5.97 33.24 -25.30
CA ARG A 209 -4.71 33.82 -25.84
C ARG A 209 -4.94 35.03 -26.72
N ALA A 210 -6.03 35.07 -27.49
CA ALA A 210 -6.36 36.20 -28.35
C ALA A 210 -6.80 37.46 -27.56
N LYS A 211 -7.24 37.28 -26.30
CA LYS A 211 -7.64 38.38 -25.42
C LYS A 211 -6.49 39.00 -24.62
N GLY A 212 -5.27 38.45 -24.72
CA GLY A 212 -4.12 38.80 -23.88
C GLY A 212 -4.09 38.04 -22.57
#